data_AF-A0A6I2UB47-F1
#
_entry.id   AF-A0A6I2UB47-F1
#
_cell.length_a   1.000
_cell.length_b   1.000
_cell.length_c   1.000
_cell.angle_alpha   90.00
_cell.angle_beta   90.00
_cell.angle_gamma   90.00
#
_symmetry.space_group_name_H-M   'P 1'
#
loop_
_entity.id
_entity.type
_entity.pdbx_description
1 polymer ?
#
loop_
_entity_poly.entity_id
_entity_poly.type
_entity_poly.pdbx_seq_one_letter_code
_entity_poly.pdbx_strand_id
1 'polypeptide(L)'
;MQKKLVLLLCVFSLLLAAVYYIPRGYQQTIVIGMYAECPLEAAEEIAVFRAEHPNASLRITNDITKADYNEWLARVFLTGSEPDIFVIPPEDFEKYIQLGALQDLSPLMDTHDLGTDAAKTSFYALTVNTSQGDILMGISSRAKYPRLTFELLKTLPK
;
A
#
# COMPACT_ATOMS: atom_id res chain seq x y z
N MET A 1 15.32 -20.62 -53.15
CA MET A 1 14.43 -19.58 -52.58
C MET A 1 13.68 -20.04 -51.33
N GLN A 2 13.15 -21.25 -51.30
CA GLN A 2 12.29 -21.74 -50.20
C GLN A 2 12.97 -21.87 -48.82
N LYS A 3 14.24 -22.27 -48.75
CA LYS A 3 14.97 -22.41 -47.47
C LYS A 3 15.14 -21.08 -46.71
N LYS A 4 15.27 -19.96 -47.42
CA LYS A 4 15.38 -18.62 -46.82
C LYS A 4 14.05 -18.15 -46.22
N LEU A 5 12.92 -18.55 -46.83
CA LEU A 5 11.57 -18.21 -46.36
C LEU A 5 11.22 -18.96 -45.06
N VAL A 6 11.58 -20.25 -44.98
CA VAL A 6 11.38 -21.05 -43.77
C VAL A 6 12.22 -20.51 -42.61
N LEU A 7 13.48 -20.14 -42.87
CA LEU A 7 14.35 -19.55 -41.86
C LEU A 7 13.78 -18.24 -41.31
N LEU A 8 13.22 -17.38 -42.20
CA LEU A 8 12.62 -16.10 -41.81
C LEU A 8 11.40 -16.28 -40.90
N LEU A 9 10.54 -17.26 -41.21
CA LEU A 9 9.36 -17.59 -40.38
C LEU A 9 9.76 -18.14 -39.00
N CYS A 10 10.80 -18.98 -38.94
CA CYS A 10 11.32 -19.48 -37.66
C CYS A 10 11.89 -18.34 -36.79
N VAL A 11 12.66 -17.42 -37.39
CA VAL A 11 13.21 -16.27 -36.67
C VAL A 11 12.09 -15.33 -36.20
N PHE A 12 11.06 -15.11 -37.00
CA PHE A 12 9.91 -14.28 -36.63
C PHE A 12 9.10 -14.92 -35.49
N SER A 13 8.89 -16.23 -35.53
CA SER A 13 8.26 -17.00 -34.45
C SER A 13 9.08 -16.92 -33.15
N LEU A 14 10.41 -17.01 -33.24
CA LEU A 14 11.32 -16.89 -32.09
C LEU A 14 11.31 -15.47 -31.50
N LEU A 15 11.25 -14.44 -32.35
CA LEU A 15 11.11 -13.04 -31.93
C LEU A 15 9.79 -12.79 -31.22
N LEU A 16 8.67 -13.34 -31.73
CA LEU A 16 7.36 -13.25 -31.08
C LEU A 16 7.36 -13.93 -29.70
N ALA A 17 7.95 -15.11 -29.59
CA ALA A 17 8.11 -15.79 -28.30
C ALA A 17 8.98 -14.97 -27.34
N ALA A 18 10.12 -14.43 -27.80
CA ALA A 18 10.99 -13.59 -26.99
C ALA A 18 10.27 -12.33 -26.47
N VAL A 19 9.47 -11.66 -27.31
CA VAL A 19 8.65 -10.50 -26.91
C VAL A 19 7.58 -10.89 -25.90
N TYR A 20 6.99 -12.09 -26.02
CA TYR A 20 6.03 -12.62 -25.05
C TYR A 20 6.68 -12.94 -23.70
N TYR A 21 7.94 -13.39 -23.71
CA TYR A 21 8.73 -13.63 -22.51
C TYR A 21 9.34 -12.36 -21.88
N ILE A 22 9.21 -11.19 -22.52
CA ILE A 22 9.57 -9.93 -21.86
C ILE A 22 8.64 -9.80 -20.65
N PRO A 23 9.17 -9.77 -19.41
CA PRO A 23 8.34 -9.59 -18.24
C PRO A 23 7.65 -8.24 -18.38
N ARG A 24 6.34 -8.27 -18.62
CA ARG A 24 5.50 -7.09 -18.45
C ARG A 24 5.53 -6.79 -16.95
N GLY A 25 6.40 -5.86 -16.55
CA GLY A 25 6.58 -5.46 -15.17
C GLY A 25 5.22 -5.13 -14.56
N TYR A 26 4.76 -5.99 -13.66
CA TYR A 26 3.48 -5.85 -12.99
C TYR A 26 3.66 -4.78 -11.91
N GLN A 27 3.28 -3.55 -12.22
CA GLN A 27 3.35 -2.43 -11.28
C GLN A 27 2.27 -2.63 -10.19
N GLN A 28 2.70 -2.91 -8.96
CA GLN A 28 1.85 -3.07 -7.79
C GLN A 28 1.59 -1.68 -7.21
N THR A 29 0.45 -1.08 -7.54
CA THR A 29 0.08 0.22 -6.98
C THR A 29 -0.50 0.04 -5.58
N ILE A 30 0.12 0.69 -4.59
CA ILE A 30 -0.38 0.83 -3.22
C ILE A 30 -0.91 2.26 -3.07
N VAL A 31 -2.16 2.38 -2.65
CA VAL A 31 -2.81 3.67 -2.40
C VAL A 31 -2.80 3.97 -0.91
N ILE A 32 -2.32 5.15 -0.53
CA ILE A 32 -2.31 5.66 0.84
C ILE A 32 -3.31 6.81 0.94
N GLY A 33 -4.35 6.62 1.74
CA GLY A 33 -5.31 7.63 2.13
C GLY A 33 -4.79 8.48 3.28
N MET A 34 -4.53 9.74 3.01
CA MET A 34 -4.19 10.74 4.02
C MET A 34 -4.83 12.08 3.66
N TYR A 35 -4.87 13.00 4.61
CA TYR A 35 -5.22 14.39 4.34
C TYR A 35 -4.00 15.13 3.77
N ALA A 36 -4.25 16.13 2.93
CA ALA A 36 -3.24 16.86 2.15
C ALA A 36 -2.13 17.49 3.01
N GLU A 37 -2.46 17.86 4.25
CA GLU A 37 -1.52 18.49 5.18
C GLU A 37 -0.59 17.48 5.88
N CYS A 38 -0.75 16.18 5.64
CA CYS A 38 0.06 15.13 6.26
C CYS A 38 1.50 15.16 5.71
N PRO A 39 2.53 15.33 6.57
CA PRO A 39 3.91 15.49 6.12
C PRO A 39 4.55 14.18 5.61
N LEU A 40 3.83 13.05 5.67
CA LEU A 40 4.38 11.72 5.36
C LEU A 40 4.83 11.58 3.91
N GLU A 41 4.21 12.31 2.96
CA GLU A 41 4.63 12.27 1.54
C GLU A 41 6.12 12.62 1.36
N ALA A 42 6.64 13.54 2.18
CA ALA A 42 8.02 14.00 2.11
C ALA A 42 8.98 13.21 3.02
N ALA A 43 8.51 12.15 3.68
CA ALA A 43 9.32 11.34 4.58
C ALA A 43 10.41 10.58 3.79
N GLU A 44 11.62 10.52 4.34
CA GLU A 44 12.76 9.84 3.71
C GLU A 44 12.49 8.34 3.55
N GLU A 45 11.77 7.75 4.50
CA GLU A 45 11.37 6.34 4.53
C GLU A 45 10.47 5.98 3.34
N ILE A 46 9.60 6.90 2.90
CA ILE A 46 8.79 6.71 1.68
C ILE A 46 9.69 6.71 0.44
N ALA A 47 10.74 7.54 0.41
CA ALA A 47 11.69 7.57 -0.71
C ALA A 47 12.54 6.30 -0.75
N VAL A 48 13.00 5.82 0.41
CA VAL A 48 13.73 4.55 0.56
C VAL A 48 12.87 3.38 0.10
N PHE A 49 11.62 3.28 0.57
CA PHE A 49 10.70 2.22 0.14
C PHE A 49 10.48 2.21 -1.38
N ARG A 50 10.31 3.38 -2.00
CA ARG A 50 10.18 3.50 -3.46
C ARG A 50 11.43 3.01 -4.20
N ALA A 51 12.62 3.24 -3.64
CA ALA A 51 13.88 2.80 -4.23
C ALA A 51 14.08 1.27 -4.09
N GLU A 52 13.71 0.70 -2.95
CA GLU A 52 13.82 -0.75 -2.68
C GLU A 52 12.77 -1.57 -3.43
N HIS A 53 11.60 -0.98 -3.72
CA HIS A 53 10.51 -1.63 -4.43
C HIS A 53 10.15 -0.91 -5.74
N PRO A 54 10.99 -0.98 -6.80
CA PRO A 54 10.75 -0.27 -8.07
C PRO A 54 9.53 -0.77 -8.86
N ASN A 55 9.00 -1.94 -8.48
CA ASN A 55 7.76 -2.48 -9.03
C ASN A 55 6.53 -2.04 -8.21
N ALA A 56 6.71 -1.33 -7.10
CA ALA A 56 5.64 -0.79 -6.28
C ALA A 56 5.44 0.70 -6.59
N SER A 57 4.23 1.08 -6.97
CA SER A 57 3.87 2.48 -7.20
C SER A 57 3.08 2.99 -6.00
N LEU A 58 3.53 4.07 -5.37
CA LEU A 58 2.81 4.68 -4.26
C LEU A 58 1.95 5.85 -4.76
N ARG A 59 0.64 5.80 -4.49
CA ARG A 59 -0.27 6.91 -4.76
C ARG A 59 -0.81 7.46 -3.44
N ILE A 60 -0.63 8.76 -3.22
CA ILE A 60 -1.10 9.46 -2.04
C ILE A 60 -2.29 10.34 -2.43
N THR A 61 -3.33 10.36 -1.59
CA THR A 61 -4.48 11.25 -1.76
C THR A 61 -4.14 12.64 -1.23
N ASN A 62 -3.82 13.59 -2.11
CA ASN A 62 -3.38 14.94 -1.73
C ASN A 62 -4.47 16.00 -1.92
N ASP A 63 -5.68 15.56 -2.27
CA ASP A 63 -6.79 16.37 -2.73
C ASP A 63 -7.87 16.58 -1.65
N ILE A 64 -7.68 16.02 -0.46
CA ILE A 64 -8.65 16.05 0.64
C ILE A 64 -8.04 16.79 1.84
N THR A 65 -8.73 17.84 2.30
CA THR A 65 -8.30 18.59 3.50
C THR A 65 -8.54 17.76 4.76
N LYS A 66 -7.81 18.07 5.85
CA LYS A 66 -8.05 17.43 7.15
C LYS A 66 -9.51 17.56 7.63
N ALA A 67 -10.18 18.67 7.31
CA ALA A 67 -11.57 18.91 7.69
C ALA A 67 -12.56 18.00 6.96
N ASP A 68 -12.30 17.71 5.68
CA ASP A 68 -13.16 16.88 4.83
C ASP A 68 -12.80 15.38 4.89
N TYR A 69 -11.67 15.05 5.53
CA TYR A 69 -11.10 13.70 5.54
C TYR A 69 -12.07 12.63 6.08
N ASN A 70 -12.76 12.91 7.18
CA ASN A 70 -13.68 11.93 7.78
C ASN A 70 -14.88 11.63 6.86
N GLU A 71 -15.41 12.65 6.19
CA GLU A 71 -16.50 12.47 5.22
C GLU A 71 -16.02 11.69 3.99
N TRP A 72 -14.85 12.04 3.47
CA TRP A 72 -14.22 11.33 2.37
C TRP A 72 -13.97 9.87 2.71
N LEU A 73 -13.43 9.58 3.90
CA LEU A 73 -13.11 8.24 4.35
C LEU A 73 -14.39 7.39 4.44
N ALA A 74 -15.44 7.92 5.05
CA ALA A 74 -16.74 7.24 5.10
C ALA A 74 -17.27 6.92 3.69
N ARG A 75 -17.15 7.87 2.75
CA ARG A 75 -17.59 7.69 1.37
C ARG A 75 -16.84 6.57 0.66
N VAL A 76 -15.51 6.54 0.73
CA VAL A 76 -14.71 5.52 0.03
C VAL A 76 -14.97 4.11 0.58
N PHE A 77 -15.23 3.98 1.88
CA PHE A 77 -15.64 2.70 2.48
C PHE A 77 -17.04 2.24 2.05
N LEU A 78 -17.97 3.18 1.83
CA LEU A 78 -19.31 2.86 1.30
C LEU A 78 -19.27 2.45 -0.17
N THR A 79 -18.38 3.06 -0.96
CA THR A 79 -18.24 2.77 -2.40
C THR A 79 -17.31 1.60 -2.69
N GLY A 80 -16.63 1.05 -1.69
CA GLY A 80 -15.66 -0.04 -1.87
C GLY A 80 -14.39 0.41 -2.60
N SER A 81 -14.07 1.71 -2.53
CA SER A 81 -12.92 2.33 -3.18
C SER A 81 -11.91 2.85 -2.16
N GLU A 82 -11.90 2.27 -0.97
CA GLU A 82 -10.94 2.59 0.09
C GLU A 82 -9.49 2.33 -0.36
N PRO A 83 -8.54 3.13 0.13
CA PRO A 83 -7.12 2.93 -0.11
C PRO A 83 -6.59 1.67 0.60
N ASP A 84 -5.38 1.23 0.23
CA ASP A 84 -4.72 0.07 0.86
C ASP A 84 -4.25 0.40 2.29
N ILE A 85 -3.78 1.63 2.52
CA ILE A 85 -3.44 2.19 3.84
C ILE A 85 -4.26 3.45 4.03
N PHE A 86 -4.74 3.71 5.24
CA PHE A 86 -5.39 4.98 5.56
C PHE A 86 -5.05 5.46 6.97
N VAL A 87 -5.07 6.78 7.14
CA VAL A 87 -5.07 7.39 8.46
C VAL A 87 -6.42 7.11 9.13
N ILE A 88 -6.38 6.61 10.35
CA ILE A 88 -7.56 6.32 11.16
C ILE A 88 -7.74 7.46 12.16
N PRO A 89 -8.91 8.12 12.19
CA PRO A 89 -9.26 9.00 13.28
C PRO A 89 -9.26 8.19 14.60
N PRO A 90 -8.45 8.55 15.61
CA PRO A 90 -8.34 7.76 16.84
C PRO A 90 -9.69 7.49 17.52
N GLU A 91 -10.62 8.45 17.46
CA GLU A 91 -11.98 8.35 17.98
C GLU A 91 -12.86 7.32 17.26
N ASP A 92 -12.57 7.02 16.00
CA ASP A 92 -13.31 6.06 15.16
C ASP A 92 -12.59 4.70 15.05
N PHE A 93 -11.45 4.51 15.72
CA PHE A 93 -10.64 3.29 15.59
C PHE A 93 -11.43 2.02 15.89
N GLU A 94 -12.12 1.98 17.05
CA GLU A 94 -12.93 0.82 17.45
C GLU A 94 -14.05 0.52 16.46
N LYS A 95 -14.66 1.57 15.88
CA LYS A 95 -15.70 1.45 14.87
C LYS A 95 -15.15 0.80 13.59
N TYR A 96 -13.98 1.20 13.11
CA TYR A 96 -13.37 0.57 11.93
C TYR A 96 -12.98 -0.90 12.18
N ILE A 97 -12.57 -1.27 13.39
CA ILE A 97 -12.39 -2.68 13.76
C ILE A 97 -13.73 -3.44 13.68
N GLN A 98 -14.78 -2.93 14.31
CA GLN A 98 -16.09 -3.59 14.34
C GLN A 98 -16.72 -3.74 12.96
N LEU A 99 -16.48 -2.79 12.06
CA LEU A 99 -16.91 -2.86 10.66
C LEU A 99 -16.09 -3.84 9.82
N GLY A 100 -15.02 -4.43 10.36
CA GLY A 100 -14.10 -5.29 9.61
C GLY A 100 -13.36 -4.53 8.51
N ALA A 101 -13.16 -3.22 8.69
CA ALA A 101 -12.51 -2.35 7.72
C ALA A 101 -10.98 -2.48 7.76
N LEU A 102 -10.43 -2.96 8.87
CA LEU A 102 -9.00 -3.11 9.10
C LEU A 102 -8.57 -4.56 8.91
N GLN A 103 -7.44 -4.74 8.24
CA GLN A 103 -6.75 -6.01 8.13
C GLN A 103 -6.16 -6.39 9.50
N ASP A 104 -6.39 -7.62 9.93
CA ASP A 104 -5.64 -8.20 11.04
C ASP A 104 -4.19 -8.41 10.59
N LEU A 105 -3.27 -7.73 11.27
CA LEU A 105 -1.84 -7.73 11.05
C LEU A 105 -1.14 -8.89 11.76
N SER A 106 -1.81 -9.58 12.71
CA SER A 106 -1.25 -10.73 13.43
C SER A 106 -0.63 -11.79 12.49
N PRO A 107 -1.23 -12.14 11.33
CA PRO A 107 -0.64 -13.09 10.39
C PRO A 107 0.55 -12.56 9.58
N LEU A 108 0.77 -11.24 9.59
CA LEU A 108 1.82 -10.55 8.86
C LEU A 108 3.01 -10.20 9.77
N MET A 109 2.78 -10.12 11.08
CA MET A 109 3.81 -9.87 12.08
C MET A 109 4.68 -11.11 12.27
N ASP A 110 5.99 -10.92 12.22
CA ASP A 110 6.92 -11.94 12.69
C ASP A 110 6.92 -11.99 14.23
N THR A 111 7.35 -13.11 14.81
CA THR A 111 7.46 -13.27 16.27
C THR A 111 8.34 -12.21 16.94
N HIS A 112 9.22 -11.55 16.18
CA HIS A 112 10.11 -10.47 16.63
C HIS A 112 9.49 -9.07 16.49
N ASP A 113 8.45 -8.90 15.66
CA ASP A 113 7.70 -7.64 15.51
C ASP A 113 6.67 -7.44 16.64
N LEU A 114 6.39 -8.51 17.39
CA LEU A 114 5.57 -8.50 18.60
C LEU A 114 6.38 -7.93 19.77
N GLY A 115 6.65 -6.63 19.73
CA GLY A 115 7.11 -5.89 20.89
C GLY A 115 6.13 -6.13 22.05
N THR A 116 6.67 -6.41 23.25
CA THR A 116 5.91 -6.54 24.49
C THR A 116 5.36 -5.18 24.90
N ASP A 117 4.37 -4.67 24.19
CA ASP A 117 3.49 -3.64 24.74
C ASP A 117 2.05 -3.90 24.28
N ALA A 118 1.24 -4.26 25.28
CA ALA A 118 -0.11 -4.72 25.12
C ALA A 118 -1.03 -3.54 24.77
N ALA A 119 -1.32 -3.35 23.48
CA ALA A 119 -2.50 -2.63 23.07
C ALA A 119 -3.07 -3.27 21.81
N LYS A 120 -4.36 -3.58 21.81
CA LYS A 120 -5.13 -4.06 20.63
C LYS A 120 -4.91 -3.21 19.37
N THR A 121 -4.38 -2.00 19.52
CA THR A 121 -3.84 -1.14 18.47
C THR A 121 -2.86 -1.87 17.55
N SER A 122 -1.91 -2.65 18.07
CA SER A 122 -0.80 -3.23 17.28
C SER A 122 -1.22 -4.26 16.23
N PHE A 123 -2.35 -4.94 16.44
CA PHE A 123 -2.83 -5.97 15.50
C PHE A 123 -3.63 -5.40 14.33
N TYR A 124 -4.02 -4.13 14.34
CA TYR A 124 -4.83 -3.55 13.27
C TYR A 124 -4.26 -2.25 12.70
N ALA A 125 -3.41 -1.58 13.47
CA ALA A 125 -2.83 -0.31 13.08
C ALA A 125 -1.44 -0.10 13.72
N LEU A 126 -0.67 0.78 13.12
CA LEU A 126 0.61 1.24 13.65
C LEU A 126 0.54 2.75 13.88
N THR A 127 1.11 3.18 15.00
CA THR A 127 1.35 4.60 15.25
C THR A 127 2.52 5.03 14.38
N VAL A 128 2.34 6.13 13.66
CA VAL A 128 3.36 6.75 12.83
C VAL A 128 3.66 8.13 13.40
N ASN A 129 4.92 8.37 13.76
CA ASN A 129 5.35 9.66 14.29
C ASN A 129 5.56 10.64 13.14
N THR A 130 4.91 11.80 13.22
CA THR A 130 5.10 12.86 12.23
C THR A 130 5.55 14.15 12.88
N SER A 131 6.07 15.08 12.09
CA SER A 131 6.44 16.41 12.58
C SER A 131 5.26 17.21 13.15
N GLN A 132 4.02 16.82 12.83
CA GLN A 132 2.78 17.44 13.32
C GLN A 132 2.13 16.65 14.47
N GLY A 133 2.76 15.56 14.93
CA GLY A 133 2.24 14.67 15.97
C GLY A 133 1.97 13.25 15.46
N ASP A 134 1.54 12.39 16.38
CA ASP A 134 1.34 10.97 16.11
C ASP A 134 0.04 10.75 15.35
N ILE A 135 0.09 9.94 14.31
CA ILE A 135 -1.08 9.52 13.55
C ILE A 135 -1.21 8.01 13.59
N LEU A 136 -2.45 7.52 13.61
CA LEU A 136 -2.73 6.10 13.55
C LEU A 136 -2.97 5.69 12.10
N MET A 137 -2.23 4.71 11.59
CA MET A 137 -2.40 4.19 10.24
C MET A 137 -2.73 2.70 10.26
N GLY A 138 -3.72 2.29 9.46
CA GLY A 138 -4.08 0.90 9.31
C GLY A 138 -4.11 0.45 7.86
N ILE A 139 -4.05 -0.87 7.68
CA ILE A 139 -4.19 -1.51 6.38
C ILE A 139 -5.66 -1.86 6.19
N SER A 140 -6.23 -1.54 5.03
CA SER A 140 -7.59 -1.93 4.67
C SER A 140 -7.71 -3.44 4.60
N SER A 141 -8.82 -4.00 5.11
CA SER A 141 -9.14 -5.43 4.94
C SER A 141 -9.30 -5.85 3.48
N ARG A 142 -9.45 -4.87 2.57
CA ARG A 142 -9.52 -5.07 1.11
C ARG A 142 -8.25 -4.63 0.38
N ALA A 143 -7.15 -4.40 1.09
CA ALA A 143 -5.87 -4.06 0.49
C ALA A 143 -5.42 -5.12 -0.53
N LYS A 144 -4.93 -4.66 -1.68
CA LYS A 144 -4.60 -5.53 -2.82
C LYS A 144 -3.32 -6.34 -2.60
N TYR A 145 -2.38 -5.80 -1.82
CA TYR A 145 -1.06 -6.38 -1.59
C TYR A 145 -0.66 -6.34 -0.10
N PRO A 146 -1.41 -7.01 0.81
CA PRO A 146 -1.32 -6.80 2.26
C PRO A 146 0.09 -6.99 2.83
N ARG A 147 0.88 -7.94 2.31
CA ARG A 147 2.29 -8.11 2.73
C ARG A 147 3.17 -6.93 2.37
N LEU A 148 3.13 -6.49 1.12
CA LEU A 148 3.93 -5.34 0.66
C LEU A 148 3.47 -4.05 1.34
N THR A 149 2.16 -3.91 1.56
CA THR A 149 1.56 -2.81 2.31
C THR A 149 2.03 -2.78 3.76
N PHE A 150 2.18 -3.95 4.39
CA PHE A 150 2.70 -4.06 5.75
C PHE A 150 4.19 -3.74 5.85
N GLU A 151 5.00 -4.19 4.88
CA GLU A 151 6.41 -3.78 4.78
C GLU A 151 6.53 -2.25 4.69
N LEU A 152 5.73 -1.61 3.82
CA LEU A 152 5.69 -0.14 3.75
C LEU A 152 5.35 0.48 5.10
N LEU A 153 4.29 0.00 5.76
CA LEU A 153 3.86 0.54 7.04
C LEU A 153 4.93 0.37 8.13
N LYS A 154 5.73 -0.70 8.10
CA LYS A 154 6.85 -0.93 9.02
C LYS A 154 8.03 0.02 8.81
N THR A 155 8.24 0.49 7.59
CA THR A 155 9.32 1.43 7.27
C THR A 155 9.05 2.83 7.80
N LEU A 156 7.79 3.18 8.10
CA LEU A 156 7.42 4.52 8.54
C LEU A 156 7.97 4.85 9.93
N PRO A 157 8.17 6.15 10.25
CA PRO A 157 8.68 6.57 11.56
C PRO A 157 7.76 6.11 12.70
N LYS A 158 8.33 5.59 13.78
CA LYS A 158 7.61 5.10 14.98
C LYS A 158 7.97 5.85 16.23
#